data_AF-A0A151K358-F1
#
_entry.id   AF-A0A151K358-F1
#
_cell.length_a   1.000
_cell.length_b   1.000
_cell.length_c   1.000
_cell.angle_alpha   90.00
_cell.angle_beta   90.00
_cell.angle_gamma   90.00
#
_symmetry.space_group_name_H-M   'P 1'
#
loop_
_entity.id
_entity.type
_entity.pdbx_description
1 polymer ?
#
loop_
_entity_poly.entity_id
_entity_poly.type
_entity_poly.pdbx_seq_one_letter_code
_entity_poly.pdbx_strand_id
1 'polypeptide(L)'
;MQKKYEKEFMIVEFANCLNDNGIADIDVVPSKWIYYNDEEETCKTPYPNPPYDECTCKFLHSRVKNLLPPLSSWPSWPIIIKGSASNYKSAENRLQKLKEEAFAFSTDVDGLSPANKAEKYTKKYRKTALRKLFQVPVIGENSQQNPKRNGEN
;
A
#
# COMPACT_ATOMS: atom_id res chain seq x y z
N MET A 1 -27.79 -3.05 6.35
CA MET A 1 -26.35 -3.38 6.37
C MET A 1 -25.58 -2.21 5.75
N GLN A 2 -24.92 -1.38 6.56
CA GLN A 2 -24.11 -0.29 6.03
C GLN A 2 -22.85 -0.89 5.38
N LYS A 3 -22.70 -0.75 4.05
CA LYS A 3 -21.45 -1.08 3.37
C LYS A 3 -20.36 -0.21 4.00
N LYS A 4 -19.47 -0.83 4.77
CA LYS A 4 -18.29 -0.17 5.31
C LYS A 4 -17.42 0.18 4.09
N TYR A 5 -17.47 1.42 3.64
CA TYR A 5 -16.68 1.88 2.50
C TYR A 5 -15.20 1.71 2.86
N GLU A 6 -14.58 0.65 2.35
CA GLU A 6 -13.13 0.49 2.47
C GLU A 6 -12.47 1.68 1.77
N LYS A 7 -11.48 2.28 2.44
CA LYS A 7 -10.74 3.40 1.85
C LYS A 7 -9.87 2.83 0.73
N GLU A 8 -10.22 3.18 -0.50
CA GLU A 8 -9.56 2.67 -1.71
C GLU A 8 -8.26 3.43 -2.00
N PHE A 9 -8.16 4.68 -1.55
CA PHE A 9 -7.02 5.55 -1.80
C PHE A 9 -6.36 5.94 -0.48
N MET A 10 -5.04 5.93 -0.48
CA MET A 10 -4.18 6.31 0.64
C MET A 10 -3.29 7.46 0.19
N ILE A 11 -3.10 8.44 1.07
CA ILE A 11 -2.17 9.54 0.83
C ILE A 11 -0.91 9.19 1.60
N VAL A 12 0.21 9.12 0.89
CA VAL A 12 1.47 8.59 1.39
C VAL A 12 2.58 9.60 1.18
N GLU A 13 3.47 9.69 2.16
CA GLU A 13 4.73 10.41 2.06
C GLU A 13 5.84 9.39 1.82
N PHE A 14 6.67 9.59 0.80
CA PHE A 14 7.81 8.73 0.52
C PHE A 14 8.94 9.03 1.50
N ALA A 15 9.21 8.09 2.40
CA ALA A 15 10.23 8.25 3.43
C ALA A 15 11.61 8.43 2.78
N ASN A 16 12.41 9.33 3.35
CA ASN A 16 13.76 9.67 2.88
C ASN A 16 13.84 10.27 1.47
N CYS A 17 12.69 10.61 0.87
CA CYS A 17 12.62 11.34 -0.40
C CYS A 17 12.24 12.78 -0.11
N LEU A 18 13.24 13.60 0.23
CA LEU A 18 13.09 15.05 0.26
C LEU A 18 13.43 15.60 -1.12
N ASN A 19 12.59 16.47 -1.65
CA ASN A 19 12.97 17.23 -2.84
C ASN A 19 14.06 18.26 -2.51
N ASP A 20 14.59 18.93 -3.53
CA ASP A 20 15.68 19.91 -3.39
C ASP A 20 15.38 21.05 -2.39
N ASN A 21 14.10 21.25 -2.05
CA ASN A 21 13.64 22.25 -1.09
C ASN A 21 13.44 21.69 0.34
N GLY A 22 13.82 20.45 0.60
CA GLY A 22 13.63 19.78 1.88
C GLY A 22 12.16 19.40 2.17
N ILE A 23 11.30 19.42 1.14
CA ILE A 23 9.88 19.08 1.27
C ILE A 23 9.71 17.59 0.95
N ALA A 24 8.97 16.90 1.81
CA ALA A 24 8.69 15.49 1.62
C ALA A 24 7.80 15.26 0.39
N ASP A 25 8.10 14.21 -0.37
CA ASP A 25 7.32 13.83 -1.55
C ASP A 25 6.04 13.10 -1.12
N ILE A 26 4.87 13.68 -1.46
CA ILE A 26 3.57 13.17 -1.04
C ILE A 26 2.72 12.89 -2.28
N ASP A 27 2.13 11.71 -2.34
CA ASP A 27 1.24 11.31 -3.44
C ASP A 27 0.09 10.40 -2.98
N VAL A 28 -0.83 10.11 -3.90
CA VAL A 28 -1.98 9.22 -3.72
C VAL A 28 -1.68 7.87 -4.34
N VAL A 29 -1.81 6.80 -3.54
CA VAL A 29 -1.70 5.42 -4.02
C VAL A 29 -2.95 4.60 -3.65
N PRO A 30 -3.32 3.57 -4.43
CA PRO A 30 -4.33 2.62 -4.02
C PRO A 30 -3.92 1.90 -2.73
N SER A 31 -4.86 1.71 -1.80
CA SER A 31 -4.58 1.02 -0.53
C SER A 31 -4.05 -0.41 -0.72
N LYS A 32 -4.42 -1.05 -1.83
CA LYS A 32 -3.96 -2.39 -2.20
C LYS A 32 -2.49 -2.46 -2.63
N TRP A 33 -1.88 -1.34 -2.98
CA TRP A 33 -0.45 -1.30 -3.33
C TRP A 33 0.44 -1.32 -2.09
N ILE A 34 -0.11 -0.92 -0.94
CA ILE A 34 0.63 -0.83 0.31
C ILE A 34 0.76 -2.19 0.97
N TYR A 35 1.98 -2.52 1.38
CA TYR A 35 2.27 -3.67 2.21
C TYR A 35 3.20 -3.27 3.36
N TYR A 36 3.25 -4.10 4.40
CA TYR A 36 4.20 -3.93 5.49
C TYR A 36 5.42 -4.81 5.21
N ASN A 37 6.61 -4.22 5.26
CA ASN A 37 7.87 -4.94 5.21
C ASN A 37 8.33 -5.16 6.66
N ASP A 38 8.37 -6.41 7.09
CA ASP A 38 8.73 -6.78 8.46
C ASP A 38 10.24 -6.63 8.73
N GLU A 39 11.11 -6.75 7.72
CA GLU A 39 12.57 -6.61 7.87
C GLU A 39 12.98 -5.17 8.16
N GLU A 40 12.33 -4.21 7.49
CA GLU A 40 12.58 -2.78 7.65
C GLU A 40 11.57 -2.10 8.58
N GLU A 41 10.69 -2.88 9.21
CA GLU A 41 9.61 -2.45 10.12
C GLU A 41 8.73 -1.29 9.58
N THR A 42 8.60 -1.17 8.26
CA THR A 42 7.97 -0.02 7.60
C THR A 42 6.94 -0.40 6.55
N CYS A 43 6.01 0.51 6.26
CA CYS A 43 5.12 0.36 5.11
C CYS A 43 5.88 0.67 3.82
N LYS A 44 5.60 -0.11 2.77
CA LYS A 44 6.14 0.11 1.43
C LYS A 44 5.03 0.12 0.39
N THR A 45 5.28 0.82 -0.72
CA THR A 45 4.43 0.77 -1.92
C THR A 45 5.30 0.71 -3.17
N PRO A 46 4.92 -0.07 -4.19
CA PRO A 46 5.54 0.03 -5.51
C PRO A 46 5.25 1.40 -6.14
N TYR A 47 6.28 2.04 -6.69
CA TYR A 47 6.17 3.34 -7.37
C TYR A 47 7.28 3.50 -8.42
N PRO A 48 7.02 4.11 -9.60
CA PRO A 48 8.05 4.34 -10.60
C PRO A 48 9.19 5.22 -10.06
N ASN A 49 10.39 5.05 -10.62
CA ASN A 49 11.51 5.97 -10.35
C ASN A 49 11.33 7.28 -11.12
N PRO A 50 11.82 8.41 -10.59
CA PRO A 50 12.02 9.62 -11.38
C PRO A 50 13.09 9.41 -12.48
N PRO A 51 13.13 10.26 -13.52
CA PRO A 51 12.30 11.45 -13.72
C PRO A 51 10.90 11.12 -14.24
N TYR A 52 9.91 11.91 -13.80
CA TYR A 52 8.54 11.79 -14.29
C TYR A 52 8.30 12.79 -15.43
N ASP A 53 8.06 12.27 -16.63
CA ASP A 53 7.53 13.06 -17.74
C ASP A 53 6.00 13.07 -17.75
N GLU A 54 5.40 13.90 -18.60
CA GLU A 54 3.94 14.04 -18.70
C GLU A 54 3.25 12.69 -19.02
N CYS A 55 3.87 11.88 -19.87
CA CYS A 55 3.37 10.56 -20.25
C CYS A 55 3.35 9.60 -19.05
N THR A 56 4.44 9.57 -18.28
CA THR A 56 4.60 8.75 -17.09
C THR A 56 3.62 9.17 -16.01
N CYS A 57 3.47 10.48 -15.77
CA CYS A 57 2.47 11.03 -14.84
C CYS A 57 1.04 10.63 -15.24
N LYS A 58 0.67 10.81 -16.52
CA LYS A 58 -0.67 10.42 -17.02
C LYS A 58 -0.91 8.93 -16.87
N PHE A 59 0.09 8.10 -17.21
CA PHE A 59 0.00 6.65 -17.09
C PHE A 59 -0.16 6.20 -15.64
N LEU A 60 0.67 6.75 -14.74
CA LEU A 60 0.61 6.49 -13.31
C LEU A 60 -0.74 6.89 -12.72
N HIS A 61 -1.19 8.12 -12.96
CA HIS A 61 -2.48 8.61 -12.50
C HIS A 61 -3.64 7.79 -13.06
N SER A 62 -3.58 7.34 -14.32
CA SER A 62 -4.58 6.44 -14.89
C SER A 62 -4.65 5.12 -14.12
N ARG A 63 -3.50 4.51 -13.80
CA ARG A 63 -3.47 3.27 -13.01
C ARG A 63 -4.02 3.46 -11.60
N VAL A 64 -3.60 4.53 -10.92
CA VAL A 64 -4.09 4.86 -9.57
C VAL A 64 -5.60 5.08 -9.59
N LYS A 65 -6.11 5.94 -10.47
CA LYS A 65 -7.55 6.26 -10.61
C LYS A 65 -8.41 5.02 -10.84
N ASN A 66 -7.92 4.09 -11.66
CA ASN A 66 -8.63 2.86 -12.02
C ASN A 66 -8.33 1.68 -11.09
N LEU A 67 -7.61 1.89 -9.99
CA LEU A 67 -7.23 0.85 -9.02
C LEU A 67 -6.54 -0.37 -9.65
N LEU A 68 -5.78 -0.14 -10.73
CA LEU A 68 -5.04 -1.19 -11.41
C LEU A 68 -3.87 -1.66 -10.55
N PRO A 69 -3.40 -2.92 -10.70
CA PRO A 69 -2.21 -3.38 -9.99
C PRO A 69 -0.97 -2.57 -10.40
N PRO A 70 0.03 -2.43 -9.51
CA PRO A 70 1.29 -1.79 -9.86
C PRO A 70 2.03 -2.62 -10.91
N LEU A 71 2.95 -1.99 -11.66
CA LEU A 71 3.83 -2.76 -12.54
C LEU A 71 4.86 -3.53 -11.71
N SER A 72 5.15 -4.76 -12.12
CA SER A 72 6.17 -5.59 -11.47
C SER A 72 7.59 -5.03 -11.62
N SER A 73 7.80 -4.15 -12.59
CA SER A 73 9.08 -3.46 -12.81
C SER A 73 9.27 -2.25 -11.87
N TRP A 74 8.26 -1.82 -11.13
CA TRP A 74 8.38 -0.68 -10.23
C TRP A 74 9.07 -1.09 -8.93
N PRO A 75 10.08 -0.32 -8.47
CA PRO A 75 10.67 -0.53 -7.17
C PRO A 75 9.69 -0.22 -6.05
N SER A 76 9.96 -0.76 -4.87
CA SER A 76 9.17 -0.51 -3.67
C SER A 76 9.83 0.53 -2.79
N TRP A 77 9.08 1.57 -2.46
CA TRP A 77 9.55 2.68 -1.66
C TRP A 77 8.99 2.63 -0.24
N PRO A 78 9.79 2.96 0.79
CA PRO A 78 9.30 3.14 2.15
C PRO A 78 8.38 4.36 2.22
N ILE A 79 7.28 4.24 2.97
CA ILE A 79 6.25 5.27 3.04
C ILE A 79 5.71 5.47 4.45
N ILE A 80 5.24 6.70 4.69
CA ILE A 80 4.45 7.07 5.86
C ILE A 80 3.03 7.41 5.40
N ILE A 81 2.03 6.83 6.04
CA ILE A 81 0.64 7.07 5.69
C ILE A 81 0.18 8.40 6.31
N LYS A 82 -0.17 9.37 5.47
CA LYS A 82 -0.60 10.72 5.88
C LYS A 82 -2.11 10.95 5.78
N GLY A 83 -2.82 10.12 5.02
CA GLY A 83 -4.24 10.27 4.81
C GLY A 83 -4.90 9.07 4.15
N SER A 84 -6.22 9.11 4.04
CA SER A 84 -7.01 8.09 3.35
C SER A 84 -8.29 8.69 2.77
N ALA A 85 -8.75 8.18 1.63
CA ALA A 85 -9.94 8.65 0.95
C ALA A 85 -10.72 7.48 0.34
N SER A 86 -12.03 7.68 0.18
CA SER A 86 -12.92 6.69 -0.45
C SER A 86 -12.97 6.82 -1.97
N ASN A 87 -12.49 7.92 -2.55
CA ASN A 87 -12.43 8.12 -3.99
C ASN A 87 -11.27 9.08 -4.33
N TYR A 88 -10.82 9.02 -5.58
CA TYR A 88 -9.64 9.77 -6.04
C TYR A 88 -9.80 11.29 -5.90
N LYS A 89 -10.95 11.84 -6.29
CA LYS A 89 -11.23 13.29 -6.15
C LYS A 89 -11.12 13.77 -4.69
N SER A 90 -11.59 12.96 -3.75
CA SER A 90 -11.44 13.26 -2.32
C SER A 90 -9.99 13.14 -1.85
N ALA A 91 -9.19 12.27 -2.48
CA ALA A 91 -7.76 12.15 -2.20
C ALA A 91 -6.99 13.37 -2.71
N GLU A 92 -7.26 13.84 -3.94
CA GLU A 92 -6.66 15.06 -4.49
C GLU A 92 -6.96 16.30 -3.65
N ASN A 93 -8.23 16.51 -3.28
CA ASN A 93 -8.63 17.62 -2.42
C ASN A 93 -7.90 17.59 -1.06
N ARG A 94 -7.57 16.41 -0.55
CA ARG A 94 -6.83 16.23 0.70
C ARG A 94 -5.33 16.40 0.51
N LEU A 95 -4.79 15.97 -0.63
CA LEU A 95 -3.40 16.19 -0.99
C LEU A 95 -3.10 17.70 -1.08
N GLN A 96 -4.05 18.49 -1.61
CA GLN A 96 -3.94 19.95 -1.61
C GLN A 96 -3.91 20.54 -0.19
N LYS A 97 -4.74 20.04 0.74
CA LYS A 97 -4.75 20.46 2.15
C LYS A 97 -3.47 20.06 2.90
N LEU A 98 -2.88 18.92 2.56
CA LEU A 98 -1.62 18.43 3.13
C LEU A 98 -0.40 19.31 2.83
N LYS A 99 -0.50 20.21 1.84
CA LYS A 99 0.53 21.23 1.64
C LYS A 99 0.57 22.25 2.77
N GLU A 100 -0.50 22.36 3.55
CA GLU A 100 -0.63 23.28 4.70
C GLU A 100 -0.56 22.52 6.04
N GLU A 101 -0.97 21.24 6.08
CA GLU A 101 -1.08 20.41 7.30
C GLU A 101 -0.27 19.11 7.18
N ALA A 102 0.34 18.64 8.27
CA ALA A 102 1.16 17.40 8.25
C ALA A 102 0.38 16.10 7.97
N PHE A 103 -0.96 16.11 8.03
CA PHE A 103 -1.84 14.94 7.86
C PHE A 103 -3.23 15.33 7.34
N ALA A 104 -3.85 14.52 6.47
CA ALA A 104 -5.21 14.75 5.94
C ALA A 104 -6.18 13.58 6.19
N PHE A 105 -6.31 13.17 7.44
CA PHE A 105 -7.30 12.16 7.82
C PHE A 105 -8.70 12.78 7.98
N SER A 106 -9.73 12.09 7.46
CA SER A 106 -11.13 12.41 7.75
C SER A 106 -11.33 12.42 9.26
N THR A 107 -12.05 13.41 9.77
CA THR A 107 -12.56 13.43 11.15
C THR A 107 -13.66 12.39 11.40
N ASP A 108 -14.04 11.63 10.39
CA ASP A 108 -15.06 10.59 10.54
C ASP A 108 -14.59 9.49 11.51
N VAL A 109 -15.32 9.43 12.62
CA VAL A 109 -15.59 8.35 13.58
C VAL A 109 -14.62 7.99 14.71
N ASP A 110 -13.36 8.43 14.74
CA ASP A 110 -12.51 8.18 15.92
C ASP A 110 -11.78 9.48 16.30
N GLY A 111 -12.05 10.04 17.49
CA GLY A 111 -11.44 11.27 18.02
C GLY A 111 -9.92 11.19 18.30
N LEU A 112 -9.20 10.39 17.53
CA LEU A 112 -7.76 10.21 17.57
C LEU A 112 -7.04 11.36 16.86
N SER A 113 -5.86 11.72 17.38
CA SER A 113 -4.94 12.63 16.71
C SER A 113 -4.49 12.06 15.35
N PRO A 114 -4.10 12.92 14.39
CA PRO A 114 -3.63 12.46 13.08
C PRO A 114 -2.44 11.49 13.14
N ALA A 115 -1.49 11.69 14.05
CA ALA A 115 -0.37 10.77 14.26
C ALA A 115 -0.83 9.38 14.71
N ASN A 116 -1.77 9.31 15.64
CA ASN A 116 -2.35 8.04 16.11
C ASN A 116 -3.13 7.33 14.98
N LYS A 117 -3.74 8.09 14.06
CA LYS A 117 -4.40 7.53 12.87
C LYS A 117 -3.38 6.91 11.91
N ALA A 118 -2.25 7.58 11.65
CA ALA A 118 -1.17 7.02 10.83
C ALA A 118 -0.65 5.70 11.43
N GLU A 119 -0.36 5.69 12.74
CA GLU A 119 0.10 4.50 13.44
C GLU A 119 -0.93 3.36 13.39
N LYS A 120 -2.23 3.68 13.54
CA LYS A 120 -3.34 2.71 13.39
C LYS A 120 -3.32 2.04 12.01
N TYR A 121 -3.07 2.80 10.94
CA TYR A 121 -2.95 2.22 9.61
C TYR A 121 -1.71 1.33 9.48
N THR A 122 -0.54 1.77 9.94
CA THR A 122 0.68 0.95 9.94
C THR A 122 0.47 -0.37 10.69
N LYS A 123 -0.09 -0.32 11.90
CA LYS A 123 -0.45 -1.51 12.69
C LYS A 123 -1.43 -2.44 11.94
N LYS A 124 -2.39 -1.87 11.20
CA LYS A 124 -3.33 -2.64 10.37
C LYS A 124 -2.59 -3.39 9.26
N TYR A 125 -1.67 -2.75 8.54
CA TYR A 125 -0.89 -3.41 7.49
C TYR A 125 0.03 -4.49 8.07
N ARG A 126 0.70 -4.22 9.20
CA ARG A 126 1.50 -5.22 9.93
C ARG A 126 0.68 -6.45 10.33
N LYS A 127 -0.48 -6.26 10.97
CA LYS A 127 -1.37 -7.37 11.34
C LYS A 127 -1.83 -8.18 10.13
N THR A 128 -2.08 -7.50 9.01
CA THR A 128 -2.48 -8.16 7.75
C THR A 128 -1.34 -8.98 7.16
N ALA A 129 -0.10 -8.47 7.20
CA ALA A 129 1.10 -9.20 6.78
C ALA A 129 1.31 -10.46 7.63
N LEU A 130 1.31 -10.32 8.96
CA LEU A 130 1.41 -11.46 9.89
C LEU A 130 0.35 -12.52 9.61
N ARG A 131 -0.91 -12.11 9.44
CA ARG A 131 -2.02 -13.03 9.14
C ARG A 131 -1.81 -13.81 7.83
N LYS A 132 -1.13 -13.23 6.82
CA LYS A 132 -0.80 -13.95 5.58
C LYS A 132 0.32 -14.97 5.81
N LEU A 133 1.31 -14.64 6.63
CA LEU A 133 2.41 -15.55 6.97
C LEU A 133 1.90 -16.81 7.69
N PHE A 134 0.96 -16.66 8.63
CA PHE A 134 0.37 -17.79 9.36
C PHE A 134 -0.65 -18.63 8.57
N GLN A 135 -1.02 -18.24 7.35
CA GLN A 135 -1.97 -18.97 6.49
C GLN A 135 -1.29 -19.75 5.36
N VAL A 136 0.06 -19.77 5.31
CA VAL A 136 0.78 -20.61 4.34
C VAL A 136 0.53 -22.09 4.71
N PRO A 137 -0.01 -22.92 3.81
CA PRO A 137 -0.12 -24.35 4.05
C PRO A 137 1.29 -24.91 4.22
N VAL A 138 1.51 -25.66 5.30
CA VAL A 138 2.68 -26.54 5.42
C VAL A 138 2.65 -27.45 4.18
N ILE A 139 3.60 -27.26 3.27
CA ILE A 139 3.81 -28.18 2.15
C ILE A 139 4.25 -29.49 2.80
N GLY A 140 3.29 -30.40 2.96
CA GLY A 140 3.51 -31.71 3.51
C GLY A 140 4.51 -32.49 2.66
N GLU A 141 5.45 -33.11 3.35
CA GLU A 141 6.33 -34.16 2.83
C GLU A 141 5.50 -35.21 2.07
N ASN A 142 5.61 -35.25 0.75
CA ASN A 142 5.13 -36.38 -0.02
C ASN A 142 6.20 -37.48 0.00
N SER A 143 6.06 -38.36 0.99
CA SER A 143 6.67 -39.68 1.05
C SER A 143 6.57 -40.41 -0.31
N GLN A 144 7.72 -40.83 -0.83
CA GLN A 144 7.79 -41.79 -1.93
C GLN A 144 7.14 -43.11 -1.49
N GLN A 145 5.90 -43.36 -1.91
CA GLN A 145 5.35 -44.72 -2.00
C GLN A 145 5.32 -45.15 -3.47
N ASN A 146 6.29 -46.00 -3.79
CA ASN A 146 6.44 -46.71 -5.06
C ASN A 146 5.15 -47.48 -5.43
N PRO A 147 4.63 -47.34 -6.66
CA PRO A 147 3.54 -48.20 -7.11
C PRO A 147 4.04 -49.60 -7.50
N LYS A 148 3.29 -50.60 -7.05
CA LYS A 148 3.40 -52.02 -7.40
C LYS A 148 3.41 -52.19 -8.93
N ARG A 149 4.42 -52.88 -9.47
CA ARG A 149 4.35 -53.44 -10.84
C ARG A 149 3.62 -54.77 -10.78
N ASN A 150 2.43 -54.82 -11.39
CA ASN A 150 1.80 -56.05 -11.84
C ASN A 150 2.00 -56.15 -13.36
N GLY A 151 2.49 -57.30 -13.81
CA GLY A 151 1.96 -58.02 -14.99
C GLY A 151 2.56 -57.79 -16.37
N GLU A 152 2.79 -58.92 -17.05
CA GLU A 152 2.90 -59.19 -18.50
C GLU A 152 4.33 -58.98 -19.10
N ASN A 153 5.03 -59.98 -19.65
CA ASN A 153 4.71 -61.28 -20.27
C ASN A 153 5.75 -62.35 -19.92
#